data_AF-A0A0A2UYB4-F1
#
_entry.id   AF-A0A0A2UYB4-F1
#
_cell.length_a   1.000
_cell.length_b   1.000
_cell.length_c   1.000
_cell.angle_alpha   90.00
_cell.angle_beta   90.00
_cell.angle_gamma   90.00
#
_symmetry.space_group_name_H-M   'P 1'
#
loop_
_entity.id
_entity.type
_entity.pdbx_description
1 polymer ?
#
loop_
_entity_poly.entity_id
_entity_poly.type
_entity_poly.pdbx_seq_one_letter_code
_entity_poly.pdbx_strand_id
1 'polypeptide(L)'
;MEMLSAVLLVLCGVFAIYIYKYEEHDELSVVFQTEESGVGLAQELYWLLETNQLKPHYSIPYNKRNLFEFGYHECDVIIEVPNEHYHFAVQLVESYKRDVGTGTSSLSFSK
;
A
#
# COMPACT_ATOMS: atom_id res chain seq x y z
N MET A 1 -33.00 26.95 -23.89
CA MET A 1 -32.77 26.51 -22.49
C MET A 1 -32.61 24.99 -22.38
N GLU A 2 -33.30 24.18 -23.19
CA GLU A 2 -33.26 22.71 -23.09
C GLU A 2 -31.90 22.06 -23.40
N MET A 3 -31.12 22.63 -24.32
CA MET A 3 -29.78 22.14 -24.66
C MET A 3 -28.79 22.34 -23.52
N LEU A 4 -28.96 23.41 -22.74
CA LEU A 4 -28.09 23.76 -21.61
C LEU A 4 -28.35 22.85 -20.40
N SER A 5 -29.61 22.49 -20.17
CA SER A 5 -30.00 21.51 -19.15
C SER A 5 -29.51 20.09 -19.49
N ALA A 6 -29.53 19.69 -20.76
CA ALA A 6 -29.02 18.38 -21.17
C ALA A 6 -27.50 18.26 -20.97
N VAL A 7 -26.74 19.31 -21.32
CA VAL A 7 -25.29 19.35 -21.09
C VAL A 7 -24.95 19.32 -19.60
N LEU A 8 -25.70 20.05 -18.78
CA LEU A 8 -25.51 20.06 -17.32
C LEU A 8 -25.74 18.66 -16.71
N LEU A 9 -26.77 17.94 -17.16
CA LEU A 9 -27.07 16.58 -16.70
C LEU A 9 -25.97 15.58 -17.08
N VAL A 10 -25.40 15.69 -18.29
CA VAL A 10 -24.27 14.85 -18.71
C VAL A 10 -23.04 15.12 -17.86
N LEU A 11 -22.72 16.38 -17.58
CA LEU A 11 -21.59 16.75 -16.72
C LEU A 11 -21.78 16.26 -15.28
N CYS A 12 -22.99 16.40 -14.71
CA CYS A 12 -23.31 15.85 -13.40
C CYS A 12 -23.19 14.32 -13.37
N GLY A 13 -23.62 13.63 -14.43
CA GLY A 13 -23.48 12.18 -14.54
C GLY A 13 -22.02 11.71 -14.58
N VAL A 14 -21.17 12.39 -15.36
CA VAL A 14 -19.72 12.08 -15.41
C VAL A 14 -19.04 12.37 -14.08
N PHE A 15 -19.41 13.47 -13.41
CA PHE A 15 -18.87 13.84 -12.11
C PHE A 15 -19.31 12.85 -11.01
N ALA A 16 -20.55 12.39 -11.04
CA ALA A 16 -21.05 11.37 -10.12
C ALA A 16 -20.35 10.01 -10.30
N ILE A 17 -20.11 9.59 -11.55
CA ILE A 17 -19.34 8.37 -11.84
C ILE A 17 -17.88 8.51 -11.35
N TYR A 18 -17.30 9.70 -11.48
CA TYR A 18 -15.95 9.99 -11.00
C TYR A 18 -15.85 9.96 -9.47
N ILE A 19 -16.81 10.57 -8.75
CA ILE A 19 -16.86 10.52 -7.29
C ILE A 19 -17.10 9.10 -6.78
N TYR A 20 -18.05 8.38 -7.40
CA TYR A 20 -18.36 7.01 -7.01
C TYR A 20 -17.14 6.08 -7.14
N LYS A 21 -16.32 6.28 -8.18
CA LYS A 21 -15.04 5.55 -8.32
C LYS A 21 -13.97 5.95 -7.29
N TYR A 22 -14.04 7.16 -6.74
CA TYR A 22 -13.07 7.63 -5.74
C TYR A 22 -13.41 7.20 -4.31
N GLU A 23 -14.69 7.02 -3.99
CA GLU A 23 -15.12 6.46 -2.69
C GLU A 23 -14.81 4.97 -2.52
N GLU A 24 -14.58 4.25 -3.62
CA GLU A 24 -14.24 2.81 -3.61
C GLU A 24 -12.75 2.53 -3.36
N HIS A 25 -11.94 3.56 -3.10
CA HIS A 25 -10.62 3.35 -2.51
C HIS A 25 -10.80 3.01 -1.04
N ASP A 26 -10.88 1.71 -0.75
CA ASP A 26 -10.64 1.15 0.59
C ASP A 26 -9.50 1.94 1.23
N GLU A 27 -9.80 2.68 2.30
CA GLU A 27 -8.79 3.47 3.01
C GLU A 27 -7.65 2.53 3.41
N LEU A 28 -6.49 2.70 2.77
CA LEU A 28 -5.30 1.91 3.04
C LEU A 28 -4.58 2.49 4.26
N SER A 29 -4.18 1.62 5.17
CA SER A 29 -3.35 1.96 6.32
C SER A 29 -1.96 1.36 6.18
N VAL A 30 -0.96 2.18 6.48
CA VAL A 30 0.46 1.79 6.49
C VAL A 30 0.73 0.81 7.62
N VAL A 31 1.19 -0.40 7.29
CA VAL A 31 1.56 -1.45 8.25
C VAL A 31 3.07 -1.63 8.38
N PHE A 32 3.82 -1.23 7.36
CA PHE A 32 5.28 -1.28 7.39
C PHE A 32 5.87 -0.18 6.53
N GLN A 33 6.93 0.46 7.02
CA GLN A 33 7.72 1.44 6.30
C GLN A 33 9.19 1.22 6.61
N THR A 34 10.04 1.28 5.59
CA THR A 34 11.50 1.17 5.70
C THR A 34 12.17 1.98 4.61
N GLU A 35 13.43 2.35 4.80
CA GLU A 35 14.27 2.84 3.71
C GLU A 35 14.53 1.71 2.69
N GLU A 36 14.98 2.07 1.49
CA GLU A 36 15.26 1.15 0.38
C GLU A 36 16.21 0.00 0.75
N SER A 37 17.15 0.25 1.66
CA SER A 37 18.01 -0.77 2.24
C SER A 37 17.26 -1.96 2.88
N GLY A 38 15.99 -1.75 3.29
CA GLY A 38 15.09 -2.76 3.85
C GLY A 38 14.16 -3.45 2.85
N VAL A 39 14.34 -3.26 1.53
CA VAL A 39 13.51 -3.88 0.47
C VAL A 39 13.32 -5.37 0.66
N GLY A 40 14.37 -6.11 1.07
CA GLY A 40 14.28 -7.56 1.26
C GLY A 40 13.24 -7.95 2.31
N LEU A 41 13.27 -7.30 3.47
CA LEU A 41 12.29 -7.51 4.54
C LEU A 41 10.90 -7.06 4.11
N ALA A 42 10.78 -5.94 3.40
CA ALA A 42 9.51 -5.47 2.88
C ALA A 42 8.89 -6.51 1.92
N GLN A 43 9.69 -7.13 1.06
CA GLN A 43 9.21 -8.14 0.13
C GLN A 43 8.74 -9.42 0.84
N GLU A 44 9.46 -9.87 1.87
CA GLU A 44 9.03 -11.00 2.71
C GLU A 44 7.70 -10.71 3.41
N LEU A 45 7.57 -9.53 4.02
CA LEU A 45 6.34 -9.11 4.70
C LEU A 45 5.18 -8.94 3.72
N TYR A 46 5.42 -8.46 2.50
CA TYR A 46 4.41 -8.41 1.45
C TYR A 46 3.83 -9.80 1.18
N TRP A 47 4.68 -10.80 0.96
CA TRP A 47 4.22 -12.17 0.70
C TRP A 47 3.54 -12.80 1.91
N LEU A 48 4.00 -12.50 3.12
CA LEU A 48 3.33 -12.93 4.35
C LEU A 48 1.90 -12.38 4.43
N LEU A 49 1.69 -11.10 4.12
CA LEU A 49 0.37 -10.49 4.14
C LEU A 49 -0.52 -10.99 2.98
N GLU A 50 0.05 -11.16 1.79
CA GLU A 50 -0.64 -11.66 0.59
C GLU A 50 -1.15 -13.09 0.80
N THR A 51 -0.31 -13.98 1.35
CA THR A 51 -0.69 -15.38 1.63
C THR A 51 -1.77 -15.49 2.71
N ASN A 52 -1.89 -14.49 3.58
CA ASN A 52 -2.96 -14.37 4.58
C ASN A 52 -4.20 -13.62 4.06
N GLN A 53 -4.28 -13.35 2.74
CA GLN A 53 -5.42 -12.71 2.08
C GLN A 53 -5.71 -11.28 2.56
N LEU A 54 -4.69 -10.55 3.02
CA LEU A 54 -4.84 -9.19 3.58
C LEU A 54 -4.70 -8.08 2.54
N LYS A 55 -4.62 -8.44 1.25
CA LYS A 55 -4.54 -7.53 0.08
C LYS A 55 -3.52 -6.39 0.26
N PRO A 56 -2.25 -6.68 0.59
CA PRO A 56 -1.23 -5.66 0.74
C PRO A 56 -1.02 -4.84 -0.54
N HIS A 57 -0.84 -3.53 -0.37
CA HIS A 57 -0.38 -2.61 -1.39
C HIS A 57 1.08 -2.27 -1.14
N TYR A 58 1.93 -2.48 -2.14
CA TYR A 58 3.36 -2.17 -2.07
C TYR A 58 3.66 -0.91 -2.87
N SER A 59 4.29 0.08 -2.24
CA SER A 59 4.65 1.34 -2.92
C SER A 59 6.06 1.80 -2.56
N ILE A 60 6.71 2.44 -3.54
CA ILE A 60 7.99 3.14 -3.39
C ILE A 60 7.77 4.57 -3.91
N PRO A 61 7.30 5.51 -3.07
CA PRO A 61 7.08 6.88 -3.50
C PRO A 61 8.37 7.53 -3.99
N TYR A 62 8.24 8.33 -5.06
CA TYR A 62 9.38 9.06 -5.61
C TYR A 62 9.94 10.08 -4.61
N ASN A 63 11.23 9.98 -4.31
CA ASN A 63 11.91 10.98 -3.48
C ASN A 63 12.19 12.26 -4.27
N LYS A 64 11.46 13.34 -3.95
CA LYS A 64 11.60 14.65 -4.60
C LYS A 64 13.00 15.24 -4.49
N ARG A 65 13.78 14.89 -3.46
CA ARG A 65 15.15 15.40 -3.28
C ARG A 65 16.06 14.96 -4.43
N ASN A 66 15.83 13.77 -5.00
CA ASN A 66 16.55 13.29 -6.19
C ASN A 66 16.34 14.15 -7.44
N LEU A 67 15.34 15.04 -7.46
CA LEU A 67 15.11 15.97 -8.57
C LEU A 67 15.87 17.29 -8.42
N PHE A 68 16.09 17.75 -7.18
CA PHE A 68 16.56 19.11 -6.89
C PHE A 68 17.96 19.16 -6.28
N GLU A 69 18.46 18.05 -5.76
CA GLU A 69 19.77 17.95 -5.11
C GLU A 69 20.69 17.01 -5.91
N PHE A 70 21.95 17.38 -6.07
CA PHE A 70 22.95 16.55 -6.75
C PHE A 70 23.37 15.42 -5.81
N GLY A 71 22.82 14.22 -6.00
CA GLY A 71 23.11 13.05 -5.18
C GLY A 71 21.99 12.01 -5.23
N TYR A 72 22.29 10.79 -4.77
CA TYR A 72 21.27 9.75 -4.56
C TYR A 72 20.75 9.83 -3.12
N HIS A 73 19.44 9.97 -2.98
CA HIS A 73 18.73 9.83 -1.72
C HIS A 73 17.82 8.62 -1.80
N GLU A 74 17.90 7.76 -0.78
CA GLU A 74 17.08 6.56 -0.67
C GLU A 74 15.59 6.92 -0.70
N CYS A 75 14.79 6.03 -1.27
CA CYS A 75 13.34 6.13 -1.25
C CYS A 75 12.76 5.29 -0.11
N ASP A 76 11.64 5.72 0.43
CA ASP A 76 10.88 4.90 1.36
C ASP A 76 10.21 3.76 0.60
N VAL A 77 10.12 2.61 1.26
CA VAL A 77 9.33 1.45 0.87
C VAL A 77 8.18 1.34 1.86
N ILE A 78 6.97 1.30 1.35
CA ILE A 78 5.74 1.33 2.15
C ILE A 78 4.89 0.12 1.78
N ILE A 79 4.39 -0.57 2.81
CA ILE A 79 3.36 -1.60 2.68
C ILE A 79 2.13 -1.12 3.42
N GLU A 80 1.01 -1.13 2.71
CA GLU A 80 -0.30 -0.71 3.21
C GLU A 80 -1.29 -1.86 3.08
N VAL A 81 -2.34 -1.87 3.88
CA VAL A 81 -3.44 -2.85 3.79
C VAL A 81 -4.77 -2.12 3.97
N PRO A 82 -5.89 -2.69 3.50
CA PRO A 82 -7.22 -2.15 3.83
C PRO A 82 -7.40 -1.96 5.33
N ASN A 83 -8.03 -0.87 5.75
CA ASN A 83 -8.28 -0.54 7.15
C ASN A 83 -8.91 -1.69 7.95
N GLU A 84 -9.80 -2.48 7.33
CA GLU A 84 -10.43 -3.67 7.92
C GLU A 84 -9.43 -4.75 8.38
N HIS A 85 -8.24 -4.78 7.79
CA HIS A 85 -7.19 -5.77 8.08
C HIS A 85 -6.03 -5.21 8.90
N TYR A 86 -6.02 -3.91 9.17
CA TYR A 86 -4.89 -3.21 9.77
C TYR A 86 -4.38 -3.85 11.07
N HIS A 87 -5.25 -4.05 12.05
CA HIS A 87 -4.84 -4.59 13.36
C HIS A 87 -4.25 -6.00 13.26
N PHE A 88 -4.83 -6.86 12.40
CA PHE A 88 -4.32 -8.22 12.19
C PHE A 88 -2.98 -8.21 11.45
N ALA A 89 -2.85 -7.38 10.42
CA ALA A 89 -1.61 -7.21 9.67
C ALA A 89 -0.46 -6.72 10.57
N VAL A 90 -0.69 -5.74 11.44
CA VAL A 90 0.33 -5.25 12.39
C VAL A 90 0.80 -6.38 13.32
N GLN A 91 -0.13 -7.14 13.91
CA GLN A 91 0.23 -8.26 14.79
C GLN A 91 1.06 -9.33 14.06
N LEU A 92 0.68 -9.64 12.82
CA LEU A 92 1.39 -10.63 12.01
C LEU A 92 2.82 -10.18 11.66
N VAL A 93 2.98 -8.91 11.25
CA VAL A 93 4.29 -8.30 10.97
C VAL A 93 5.17 -8.29 12.22
N GLU A 94 4.63 -7.91 13.37
CA GLU A 94 5.37 -7.89 14.64
C GLU A 94 5.82 -9.29 15.08
N SER A 95 4.95 -10.29 14.92
CA SER A 95 5.30 -11.69 15.20
C SER A 95 6.43 -12.18 14.31
N TYR A 96 6.33 -11.94 13.00
CA TYR A 96 7.36 -12.32 12.04
C TYR A 96 8.72 -11.70 12.35
N LYS A 97 8.75 -10.40 12.63
CA LYS A 97 9.98 -9.68 12.99
C LYS A 97 10.62 -10.26 14.26
N ARG A 98 9.81 -10.65 15.24
CA ARG A 98 10.31 -11.31 16.46
C ARG A 98 10.98 -12.64 16.12
N ASP A 99 10.34 -13.47 15.31
CA ASP A 99 10.83 -14.80 14.95
C ASP A 99 12.12 -14.76 14.11
N VAL A 100 12.22 -13.79 13.19
CA VAL A 100 13.44 -13.53 12.42
C VAL A 100 14.56 -12.99 13.32
N GLY A 101 14.23 -12.09 14.25
CA GLY A 101 15.18 -11.55 15.23
C GLY A 101 15.70 -12.60 16.23
N THR A 102 14.92 -13.65 16.53
CA THR A 102 15.31 -14.75 17.42
C THR A 102 15.98 -15.93 16.71
N GLY A 103 16.14 -15.89 15.38
CA GLY A 103 16.81 -16.94 14.60
C GLY A 103 16.03 -18.24 14.46
N THR A 104 14.70 -18.21 14.65
CA THR A 104 13.83 -19.39 14.66
C THR A 104 13.04 -19.61 13.37
N SER A 105 13.35 -18.88 12.30
CA SER A 105 12.65 -18.92 11.01
C SER A 105 12.76 -20.28 10.32
N SER A 106 11.81 -21.16 10.58
CA SER A 106 11.58 -22.42 9.86
C SER A 106 10.42 -22.23 8.86
N LEU A 107 10.63 -21.42 7.82
CA LEU A 107 9.67 -21.30 6.73
C LEU A 107 9.98 -22.32 5.64
N SER A 108 9.37 -23.49 5.81
CA SER A 108 9.19 -24.47 4.74
C SER A 108 8.13 -23.94 3.79
N PHE A 109 8.56 -23.38 2.66
CA PHE A 109 7.69 -23.20 1.51
C PHE A 109 7.45 -24.56 0.87
N SER A 110 6.30 -25.18 1.16
CA SER A 110 5.85 -26.33 0.36
C SER A 110 5.43 -25.82 -1.02
N LYS A 111 6.17 -26.25 -2.03
CA LYS A 111 5.83 -26.10 -3.45
C LYS A 111 4.54 -26.82 -3.82
#